data_AF-A0A0D2BAJ3-F1
#
_entry.id   AF-A0A0D2BAJ3-F1
#
_cell.length_a   1.000
_cell.length_b   1.000
_cell.length_c   1.000
_cell.angle_alpha   90.00
_cell.angle_beta   90.00
_cell.angle_gamma   90.00
#
_symmetry.space_group_name_H-M   'P 1'
#
loop_
_entity.id
_entity.type
_entity.pdbx_description
1 polymer ?
#
loop_
_entity_poly.entity_id
_entity_poly.type
_entity_poly.pdbx_seq_one_letter_code
_entity_poly.pdbx_strand_id
1 'polypeptide(L)'
;MPKETKSRKAKKDVGGKRKKDPNAPKRGLSAYMFFANDNRDKVREENPGIKFGEVGKLLGEKWKELSAKEKEPYEKKAIEDKERYEREKAEYAAAADDDDDDE
;
A
#
# COMPACT_ATOMS: atom_id res chain seq x y z
N MET A 1 22.06 21.50 11.86
CA MET A 1 21.27 20.30 11.54
C MET A 1 20.28 20.05 12.67
N PRO A 2 18.98 20.25 12.42
CA PRO A 2 17.99 19.35 13.03
C PRO A 2 16.93 18.93 12.01
N LYS A 3 16.71 17.61 11.85
CA LYS A 3 15.57 17.09 11.08
C LYS A 3 14.35 17.04 11.99
N GLU A 4 13.56 18.10 11.88
CA GLU A 4 12.31 18.30 12.59
C GLU A 4 11.21 17.33 12.15
N THR A 5 10.28 17.20 13.08
CA THR A 5 9.33 16.15 13.34
C THR A 5 8.20 16.02 12.30
N LYS A 6 7.67 14.80 12.28
CA LYS A 6 6.60 14.29 11.43
C LYS A 6 5.25 14.72 12.00
N SER A 7 4.57 15.68 11.37
CA SER A 7 3.15 15.97 11.65
C SER A 7 2.31 16.08 10.36
N ARG A 8 1.70 14.93 10.02
CA ARG A 8 0.37 14.72 9.42
C ARG A 8 -0.21 15.85 8.55
N LYS A 9 0.00 15.74 7.23
CA LYS A 9 -0.84 16.39 6.21
C LYS A 9 -2.02 15.47 5.82
N ALA A 10 -3.17 16.13 5.65
CA ALA A 10 -4.40 15.70 4.98
C ALA A 10 -5.37 14.83 5.79
N LYS A 11 -6.32 15.51 6.45
CA LYS A 11 -7.71 15.07 6.45
C LYS A 11 -8.13 14.97 4.98
N LYS A 12 -8.20 13.75 4.43
CA LYS A 12 -8.87 13.50 3.16
C LYS A 12 -10.29 13.09 3.50
N ASP A 13 -11.21 13.97 3.14
CA ASP A 13 -12.64 13.81 3.16
C ASP A 13 -13.04 12.38 2.81
N VAL A 14 -13.94 11.83 3.62
CA VAL A 14 -14.68 10.59 3.35
C VAL A 14 -15.66 10.88 2.21
N GLY A 15 -15.11 11.15 1.02
CA GLY A 15 -15.84 11.09 -0.23
C GLY A 15 -16.07 9.62 -0.52
N GLY A 16 -17.35 9.24 -0.68
CA GLY A 16 -17.81 7.87 -0.85
C GLY A 16 -16.89 7.05 -1.75
N LYS A 17 -16.70 5.78 -1.39
CA LYS A 17 -15.98 4.80 -2.20
C LYS A 17 -16.60 4.82 -3.60
N ARG A 18 -16.03 5.62 -4.52
CA ARG A 18 -16.28 5.50 -5.96
C ARG A 18 -16.05 4.03 -6.23
N LYS A 19 -17.07 3.33 -6.73
CA LYS A 19 -16.99 1.91 -7.09
C LYS A 19 -15.71 1.81 -7.91
N LYS A 20 -14.70 1.15 -7.35
CA LYS A 20 -13.41 0.98 -8.03
C LYS A 20 -13.77 0.25 -9.30
N ASP A 21 -13.63 0.90 -10.46
CA ASP A 21 -14.00 0.30 -11.74
C ASP A 21 -13.36 -1.09 -11.78
N PRO A 22 -14.13 -2.15 -12.08
CA PRO A 22 -13.62 -3.52 -12.02
C PRO A 22 -12.47 -3.75 -12.99
N ASN A 23 -12.36 -2.91 -14.02
CA ASN A 23 -11.29 -2.92 -15.02
C ASN A 23 -10.05 -2.13 -14.58
N ALA A 24 -10.13 -1.31 -13.52
CA ALA A 24 -8.99 -0.52 -13.08
C ALA A 24 -7.92 -1.42 -12.43
N PRO A 25 -6.65 -1.28 -12.82
CA PRO A 25 -5.58 -2.14 -12.32
C PRO A 25 -5.45 -1.99 -10.80
N LYS A 26 -5.18 -3.12 -10.15
CA LYS A 26 -5.08 -3.16 -8.70
C LYS A 26 -3.81 -2.44 -8.29
N ARG A 27 -3.94 -1.45 -7.40
CA ARG A 27 -2.81 -0.63 -6.93
C ARG A 27 -1.66 -1.50 -6.46
N GLY A 28 -0.46 -1.12 -6.87
CA GLY A 28 0.75 -1.80 -6.43
C GLY A 28 0.89 -1.76 -4.90
N LEU A 29 1.39 -2.86 -4.34
CA LEU A 29 1.68 -3.03 -2.92
C LEU A 29 3.03 -2.37 -2.60
N SER A 30 3.06 -1.58 -1.53
CA SER A 30 4.31 -0.99 -1.03
C SER A 30 5.11 -2.01 -0.22
N ALA A 31 6.38 -1.69 0.06
CA ALA A 31 7.28 -2.55 0.84
C ALA A 31 6.68 -2.88 2.21
N TYR A 32 6.07 -1.87 2.84
CA TYR A 32 5.32 -2.04 4.08
C TYR A 32 4.12 -2.98 3.91
N MET A 33 3.40 -2.95 2.78
CA MET A 33 2.28 -3.88 2.56
C MET A 33 2.73 -5.32 2.37
N PHE A 34 3.86 -5.56 1.71
CA PHE A 34 4.44 -6.90 1.63
C PHE A 34 4.83 -7.41 3.02
N PHE A 35 5.56 -6.61 3.79
CA PHE A 35 5.91 -6.94 5.17
C PHE A 35 4.66 -7.16 6.05
N ALA A 36 3.70 -6.25 5.96
CA ALA A 36 2.48 -6.30 6.76
C ALA A 36 1.60 -7.50 6.39
N ASN A 37 1.50 -7.92 5.12
CA ASN A 37 0.78 -9.15 4.78
C ASN A 37 1.45 -10.37 5.41
N ASP A 38 2.77 -10.49 5.25
CA ASP A 38 3.53 -11.64 5.76
C ASP A 38 3.52 -11.74 7.29
N ASN A 39 3.56 -10.58 7.96
CA ASN A 39 3.58 -10.50 9.42
C ASN A 39 2.20 -10.36 10.04
N ARG A 40 1.16 -9.96 9.30
CA ARG A 40 -0.21 -9.86 9.81
C ARG A 40 -0.73 -11.21 10.25
N ASP A 41 -0.52 -12.24 9.45
CA ASP A 41 -0.96 -13.58 9.80
C ASP A 41 -0.19 -14.09 11.02
N LYS A 42 1.14 -13.93 11.05
CA LYS A 42 1.98 -14.23 12.22
C LYS A 42 1.48 -13.51 13.49
N VAL A 43 1.29 -12.20 13.41
CA VAL A 43 0.83 -11.39 14.56
C VAL A 43 -0.58 -11.79 15.02
N ARG A 44 -1.46 -12.17 14.09
CA ARG A 44 -2.81 -12.65 14.40
C ARG A 44 -2.81 -14.06 14.99
N GLU A 45 -1.89 -14.92 14.56
CA GLU A 45 -1.70 -16.26 15.12
C GLU A 45 -1.08 -16.20 16.51
N GLU A 46 -0.07 -15.35 16.73
CA GLU A 46 0.54 -15.12 18.05
C GLU A 46 -0.44 -14.43 19.01
N ASN A 47 -1.37 -13.62 18.48
CA ASN A 47 -2.34 -12.87 19.28
C ASN A 47 -3.77 -13.17 18.80
N PRO A 48 -4.30 -14.36 19.08
CA PRO A 48 -5.67 -14.70 18.69
C PRO A 48 -6.65 -13.75 19.40
N GLY A 49 -7.39 -12.97 18.64
CA GLY A 49 -8.43 -12.07 19.15
C GLY A 49 -8.07 -10.58 19.19
N ILE A 50 -6.86 -10.17 18.77
CA ILE A 50 -6.54 -8.75 18.66
C ILE A 50 -7.26 -8.12 17.46
N LYS A 51 -7.70 -6.87 17.64
CA LYS A 51 -8.39 -6.12 16.58
C LYS A 51 -7.42 -5.82 15.45
N PHE A 52 -7.92 -5.82 14.21
CA PHE A 52 -7.15 -5.47 13.02
C PHE A 52 -6.43 -4.10 13.14
N GLY A 53 -7.05 -3.14 13.83
CA GLY A 53 -6.42 -1.84 14.12
C GLY A 53 -5.16 -1.94 14.99
N GLU A 54 -5.13 -2.84 15.97
CA GLU A 54 -3.97 -3.06 16.84
C GLU A 54 -2.88 -3.84 16.12
N VAL A 55 -3.24 -4.82 15.27
CA VAL A 55 -2.30 -5.50 14.36
C VAL A 55 -1.55 -4.48 13.50
N GLY A 56 -2.28 -3.53 12.90
CA GLY A 56 -1.69 -2.49 12.07
C GLY A 56 -0.72 -1.57 12.83
N LYS A 57 -1.00 -1.27 14.11
CA LYS A 57 -0.08 -0.50 14.96
C LYS A 57 1.21 -1.29 15.22
N LEU A 58 1.10 -2.54 15.68
CA LEU A 58 2.24 -3.42 15.95
C LEU A 58 3.12 -3.62 14.72
N LEU A 59 2.51 -3.86 13.56
CA LEU A 59 3.24 -3.98 12.29
C LEU A 59 3.92 -2.67 11.89
N GLY A 60 3.28 -1.53 12.11
CA GLY A 60 3.85 -0.22 11.84
C GLY A 60 5.05 0.12 12.74
N GLU A 61 5.04 -0.34 13.99
CA GLU A 61 6.17 -0.22 14.90
C GLU A 61 7.31 -1.16 14.50
N LYS A 62 7.02 -2.46 14.32
CA LYS A 62 8.01 -3.44 13.81
C LYS A 62 8.67 -2.95 12.53
N TRP A 63 7.89 -2.44 11.57
CA TRP A 63 8.44 -1.89 10.32
C TRP A 63 9.37 -0.71 10.54
N LYS A 64 9.10 0.19 11.50
CA LYS A 64 10.02 1.29 11.80
C LYS A 64 11.31 0.80 12.44
N GLU A 65 11.21 -0.23 13.29
CA GLU A 65 12.34 -0.86 13.96
C GLU A 65 13.22 -1.67 13.01
N LEU A 66 12.65 -2.23 11.93
CA LEU A 66 13.43 -2.95 10.91
C LEU A 66 14.54 -2.08 10.33
N SER A 67 15.70 -2.68 10.14
CA SER A 67 16.83 -2.05 9.47
C SER A 67 16.59 -1.90 7.95
N ALA A 68 17.34 -1.01 7.30
CA ALA A 68 17.27 -0.86 5.84
C ALA A 68 17.58 -2.18 5.10
N LYS A 69 18.47 -3.01 5.67
CA LYS A 69 18.81 -4.33 5.10
C LYS A 69 17.62 -5.30 5.11
N GLU A 70 16.82 -5.29 6.18
CA GLU A 70 15.63 -6.14 6.27
C GLU A 70 14.49 -5.61 5.40
N LYS A 71 14.43 -4.29 5.22
CA LYS A 71 13.47 -3.63 4.31
C LYS A 71 13.83 -3.84 2.84
N GLU A 72 15.11 -3.90 2.50
CA GLU A 72 15.62 -4.02 1.13
C GLU A 72 14.92 -5.10 0.29
N PRO A 73 14.75 -6.37 0.74
CA PRO A 73 14.03 -7.37 -0.06
C PRO A 73 12.55 -7.01 -0.27
N TYR A 74 11.90 -6.36 0.71
CA TYR A 74 10.51 -5.91 0.57
C TYR A 74 10.41 -4.67 -0.32
N GLU A 75 11.40 -3.78 -0.26
CA GLU A 75 11.50 -2.61 -1.13
C GLU A 75 11.72 -3.01 -2.58
N LYS A 76 12.60 -3.97 -2.85
CA LYS A 76 12.78 -4.55 -4.20
C LYS A 76 11.48 -5.13 -4.75
N LYS A 77 10.79 -5.98 -3.97
CA LYS A 77 9.48 -6.54 -4.35
C LYS A 77 8.43 -5.45 -4.60
N ALA A 78 8.44 -4.39 -3.79
CA ALA A 78 7.53 -3.27 -3.95
C ALA A 78 7.83 -2.40 -5.16
N ILE A 79 9.09 -2.23 -5.52
CA ILE A 79 9.49 -1.51 -6.74
C ILE A 79 9.01 -2.29 -7.95
N GLU A 80 9.29 -3.59 -8.02
CA GLU A 80 8.84 -4.46 -9.13
C GLU A 80 7.31 -4.46 -9.26
N ASP A 81 6.59 -4.56 -8.13
CA ASP A 81 5.13 -4.52 -8.11
C ASP A 81 4.58 -3.14 -8.49
N LYS A 82 5.25 -2.06 -8.07
CA LYS A 82 4.91 -0.69 -8.48
C LYS A 82 5.09 -0.50 -9.97
N GLU A 83 6.18 -0.97 -10.56
CA GLU A 83 6.43 -0.90 -12.00
C GLU A 83 5.38 -1.67 -12.80
N ARG A 84 5.02 -2.88 -12.33
CA ARG A 84 3.91 -3.66 -12.89
C ARG A 84 2.60 -2.87 -12.86
N TYR A 85 2.25 -2.30 -11.71
CA TYR A 85 1.04 -1.47 -11.59
C TYR A 85 1.10 -0.21 -12.44
N GLU A 86 2.25 0.47 -12.53
CA GLU A 86 2.40 1.67 -13.36
C GLU A 86 2.23 1.37 -14.83
N ARG A 87 2.74 0.22 -15.31
CA ARG A 87 2.51 -0.27 -16.68
C ARG A 87 1.04 -0.58 -16.93
N GLU A 88 0.42 -1.41 -16.08
CA GLU A 88 -1.01 -1.77 -16.23
C GLU A 88 -1.90 -0.52 -16.12
N LYS A 89 -1.53 0.44 -15.27
CA LYS A 89 -2.23 1.73 -15.14
C LYS A 89 -2.07 2.59 -16.38
N ALA A 90 -0.90 2.62 -17.01
CA ALA A 90 -0.70 3.35 -18.26
C ALA A 90 -1.54 2.73 -19.38
N GLU A 91 -1.57 1.39 -19.47
CA GLU A 91 -2.42 0.65 -20.42
C GLU A 91 -3.91 0.92 -20.17
N TYR A 92 -4.35 0.89 -18.91
CA TYR A 92 -5.72 1.24 -18.55
C TYR A 92 -6.05 2.71 -18.82
N ALA A 93 -5.12 3.64 -18.54
CA ALA A 93 -5.35 5.05 -18.81
C ALA A 93 -5.46 5.33 -20.31
N ALA A 94 -4.68 4.65 -21.15
CA ALA A 94 -4.80 4.74 -22.60
C ALA A 94 -6.11 4.10 -23.10
N ALA A 95 -6.52 2.96 -22.54
CA ALA A 95 -7.80 2.32 -22.89
C ALA A 95 -9.03 3.08 -22.38
N ALA A 96 -8.91 3.82 -21.27
CA ALA A 96 -9.99 4.63 -20.72
C ALA A 96 -10.16 5.99 -21.42
N ASP A 97 -9.18 6.43 -22.21
CA ASP A 97 -9.24 7.65 -23.03
C ASP A 97 -9.94 7.40 -24.38
N ASP A 98 -9.92 6.15 -24.86
CA ASP A 98 -10.55 5.70 -26.12
C ASP A 98 -12.06 5.40 -25.99
N ASP A 99 -12.56 5.20 -24.76
CA ASP A 99 -13.98 4.91 -24.45
C ASP A 99 -14.81 6.19 -24.22
N ASP A 100 -14.21 7.39 -24.27
CA ASP A 100 -14.89 8.70 -24.13
C ASP A 100 -15.11 9.41 -25.50
N ASP A 101 -14.72 8.79 -26.63
CA ASP A 101 -14.94 9.29 -28.01
C ASP A 101 -16.04 8.51 -28.77
N ASP A 102 -16.81 7.66 -28.09
CA ASP A 102 -18.01 6.98 -28.66
C ASP A 102 -19.25 7.27 -27.77
N GLU A 103 -19.62 8.55 -27.62
CA GLU A 103 -21.01 8.96 -27.34
C GLU A 103 -21.43 10.21 -28.12
#